data_AF-A0A6V7L8S7-F1
#
_entry.id   AF-A0A6V7L8S7-F1
#
_cell.length_a   1.000
_cell.length_b   1.000
_cell.length_c   1.000
_cell.angle_alpha   90.00
_cell.angle_beta   90.00
_cell.angle_gamma   90.00
#
_symmetry.space_group_name_H-M   'P 1'
#
loop_
_entity.id
_entity.type
_entity.pdbx_description
1 polymer ?
#
loop_
_entity_poly.entity_id
_entity_poly.type
_entity_poly.pdbx_seq_one_letter_code
_entity_poly.pdbx_strand_id
1 'polypeptide(L)'
;NFCRDHQIEVVALYPNATHILQPMDVAIFHPLKEVWKRVIQNWRMDNFGSRITRENFAPLLAEALEILNYQDILPNGFRTTGLRLFSTDAVNYSKFFKTDEPQSAAGETQTVDDSKIKDHLKFIEKMIDKKVLENFEEQQNAVTWTGPSEAQDLFYFWQRVKKMLDISDHNLLITSQISSERRSTQESDDKSLGM
;
A
#
# COMPACT_ATOMS: atom_id res chain seq x y z
N ASN A 1 10.60 20.70 39.73
CA ASN A 1 9.59 19.97 38.95
C ASN A 1 9.98 20.06 37.47
N PHE A 2 10.96 19.27 36.98
CA PHE A 2 11.63 19.52 35.69
C PHE A 2 10.68 19.81 34.51
N CYS A 3 9.70 18.94 34.22
CA CYS A 3 8.78 19.17 33.10
C CYS A 3 7.96 20.47 33.24
N ARG A 4 7.50 20.77 34.47
CA ARG A 4 6.73 21.97 34.76
C ARG A 4 7.59 23.23 34.62
N ASP A 5 8.82 23.17 35.12
CA ASP A 5 9.77 24.30 35.11
C ASP A 5 10.21 24.63 33.66
N HIS A 6 10.19 23.63 32.76
CA HIS A 6 10.55 23.77 31.34
C HIS A 6 9.36 23.78 30.37
N GLN A 7 8.12 23.88 30.86
CA GLN A 7 6.90 23.88 30.03
C GLN A 7 6.79 22.68 29.07
N ILE A 8 7.24 21.51 29.52
CA ILE A 8 7.14 20.25 28.78
C ILE A 8 5.81 19.60 29.14
N GLU A 9 4.91 19.55 28.16
CA GLU A 9 3.65 18.81 28.27
C GLU A 9 3.90 17.31 28.08
N VAL A 10 3.52 16.51 29.07
CA VAL A 10 3.70 15.05 29.04
C VAL A 10 2.41 14.40 28.57
N VAL A 11 2.48 13.70 27.45
CA VAL A 11 1.33 12.96 26.90
C VAL A 11 1.33 11.53 27.45
N ALA A 12 0.24 11.15 28.11
CA ALA A 12 0.01 9.77 28.52
C ALA A 12 -0.59 8.96 27.36
N LEU A 13 0.14 7.94 26.91
CA LEU A 13 -0.32 7.00 25.89
C LEU A 13 -0.93 5.76 26.54
N TYR A 14 -1.83 5.08 25.83
CA TYR A 14 -2.40 3.82 26.30
C TYR A 14 -1.32 2.75 26.52
N PRO A 15 -1.45 1.91 27.57
CA PRO A 15 -0.54 0.80 27.79
C PRO A 15 -0.58 -0.17 26.60
N ASN A 16 0.56 -0.81 26.30
CA ASN A 16 0.74 -1.79 25.22
C ASN A 16 0.44 -1.29 23.79
N ALA A 17 0.31 0.03 23.60
CA ALA A 17 0.01 0.65 22.31
C ALA A 17 1.24 1.29 21.61
N THR A 18 2.47 0.92 22.00
CA THR A 18 3.72 1.45 21.44
C THR A 18 3.75 1.40 19.91
N HIS A 19 3.39 0.25 19.34
CA HIS A 19 3.32 -0.02 17.90
C HIS A 19 2.24 0.79 17.14
N ILE A 20 1.43 1.58 17.84
CA ILE A 20 0.33 2.37 17.30
C ILE A 20 0.56 3.87 17.57
N LEU A 21 0.93 4.21 18.80
CA LEU A 21 0.90 5.60 19.28
C LEU A 21 2.29 6.23 19.43
N GLN A 22 3.38 5.45 19.39
CA GLN A 22 4.73 5.99 19.58
C GLN A 22 5.43 6.20 18.22
N PRO A 23 5.64 7.46 17.77
CA PRO A 23 6.22 7.74 16.46
C PRO A 23 7.59 7.12 16.24
N MET A 24 8.37 7.01 17.32
CA MET A 24 9.71 6.44 17.29
C MET A 24 9.67 4.95 16.91
N ASP A 25 8.75 4.19 17.50
CA ASP A 25 8.56 2.77 17.20
C ASP A 25 7.90 2.54 15.84
N VAL A 26 6.92 3.37 15.48
CA VAL A 26 6.17 3.23 14.22
C VAL A 26 6.99 3.60 12.99
N ALA A 27 7.84 4.64 13.08
CA ALA A 27 8.49 5.21 11.90
C ALA A 27 10.03 5.21 11.92
N ILE A 28 10.67 5.30 13.10
CA ILE A 28 12.12 5.54 13.17
C ILE A 28 12.92 4.24 13.34
N PHE A 29 12.49 3.36 14.24
CA PHE A 29 13.31 2.19 14.61
C PHE A 29 13.49 1.16 13.50
N HIS A 30 12.53 1.00 12.61
CA HIS A 30 12.69 0.07 11.50
C HIS A 30 13.75 0.55 10.50
N PRO A 31 13.65 1.77 9.92
CA PRO A 31 14.70 2.33 9.07
C PRO A 31 16.07 2.41 9.77
N LEU A 32 16.11 2.81 11.04
CA LEU A 32 17.37 2.88 11.80
C LEU A 32 18.05 1.51 11.88
N LYS A 33 17.30 0.42 12.10
CA LYS A 33 17.85 -0.94 12.14
C LYS A 33 18.47 -1.36 10.81
N GLU A 34 17.88 -0.94 9.68
CA GLU A 34 18.40 -1.25 8.35
C GLU A 34 19.71 -0.50 8.08
N VAL A 35 19.72 0.80 8.36
CA VAL A 35 20.92 1.63 8.21
C VAL A 35 22.03 1.15 9.15
N TRP A 36 21.70 0.87 10.41
CA TRP A 36 22.62 0.34 11.41
C TRP A 36 23.29 -0.96 10.94
N LYS A 37 22.53 -1.90 10.38
CA LYS A 37 23.09 -3.14 9.81
C LYS A 37 24.12 -2.84 8.73
N ARG A 38 23.84 -1.90 7.83
CA ARG A 38 24.75 -1.50 6.76
C ARG A 38 26.03 -0.86 7.30
N VAL A 39 25.91 0.09 8.23
CA VAL A 39 27.06 0.75 8.88
C VAL A 39 27.95 -0.27 9.58
N ILE A 40 27.36 -1.19 10.35
CA ILE A 40 28.11 -2.27 10.99
C ILE A 40 28.85 -3.15 9.96
N GLN A 41 28.17 -3.52 8.88
CA GLN A 41 28.75 -4.39 7.87
C GLN A 41 29.97 -3.73 7.23
N ASN A 42 29.85 -2.46 6.84
CA ASN A 42 30.95 -1.68 6.26
C ASN A 42 32.11 -1.56 7.26
N TRP A 43 31.83 -1.14 8.50
CA TRP A 43 32.85 -1.01 9.52
C TRP A 43 33.59 -2.34 9.79
N ARG A 44 32.88 -3.47 9.79
CA ARG A 44 33.52 -4.78 9.95
C ARG A 44 34.42 -5.14 8.77
N MET A 45 34.05 -4.79 7.54
CA MET A 45 34.90 -5.02 6.37
C MET A 45 36.22 -4.26 6.50
N ASP A 46 36.17 -3.02 7.00
CA ASP A 46 37.35 -2.17 7.17
C ASP A 46 38.20 -2.57 8.39
N ASN A 47 37.61 -3.27 9.36
CA ASN A 47 38.25 -3.66 10.62
C ASN A 47 38.47 -5.17 10.73
N PHE A 48 38.67 -5.87 9.61
CA PHE A 48 39.00 -7.31 9.55
C PHE A 48 38.01 -8.22 10.32
N GLY A 49 36.72 -7.87 10.29
CA GLY A 49 35.68 -8.63 10.97
C GLY A 49 35.66 -8.46 12.49
N SER A 50 36.34 -7.44 13.03
CA SER A 50 36.38 -7.17 14.46
C SER A 50 35.00 -7.02 15.09
N ARG A 51 34.89 -7.37 16.37
CA ARG A 51 33.66 -7.18 17.14
C ARG A 51 33.51 -5.70 17.53
N ILE A 52 32.28 -5.21 17.50
CA ILE A 52 31.94 -3.87 17.98
C ILE A 52 32.10 -3.82 19.49
N THR A 53 32.84 -2.83 19.96
CA THR A 53 33.04 -2.52 21.38
C THR A 53 32.21 -1.32 21.80
N ARG A 54 32.22 -0.98 23.10
CA ARG A 54 31.44 0.16 23.61
C ARG A 54 31.96 1.50 23.07
N GLU A 55 33.27 1.57 22.85
CA GLU A 55 33.97 2.77 22.35
C GLU A 55 33.57 3.06 20.90
N ASN A 56 33.37 2.02 20.09
CA ASN A 56 33.05 2.16 18.67
C ASN A 56 31.55 2.24 18.41
N PHE A 57 30.70 1.86 19.38
CA PHE A 57 29.25 1.90 19.23
C PHE A 57 28.71 3.31 18.97
N ALA A 58 29.10 4.28 19.80
CA ALA A 58 28.54 5.63 19.72
C ALA A 58 28.88 6.36 18.40
N PRO A 59 30.12 6.34 17.89
CA PRO A 59 30.45 6.91 16.58
C PRO A 59 29.67 6.26 15.43
N LEU A 60 29.56 4.93 15.42
CA LEU A 60 28.79 4.21 14.39
C LEU A 60 27.30 4.52 14.46
N LEU A 61 26.77 4.75 15.67
CA LEU A 61 25.35 5.09 15.83
C LEU A 61 25.11 6.50 15.31
N ALA A 62 26.02 7.44 15.56
CA ALA A 62 25.95 8.78 15.01
C ALA A 62 25.94 8.75 13.47
N GLU A 63 26.84 7.98 12.85
CA GLU A 63 26.84 7.76 11.39
C GLU A 63 25.50 7.21 10.90
N ALA A 64 24.97 6.18 11.57
CA ALA A 64 23.67 5.61 11.20
C ALA A 64 22.52 6.61 11.34
N LEU A 65 22.57 7.49 12.34
CA LEU A 65 21.58 8.55 12.55
C LEU A 65 21.69 9.64 11.47
N GLU A 66 22.89 10.03 11.05
CA GLU A 66 23.09 11.06 10.01
C GLU A 66 22.57 10.64 8.63
N ILE A 67 22.60 9.34 8.34
CA ILE A 67 22.11 8.77 7.08
C ILE A 67 20.57 8.82 6.99
N LEU A 68 19.85 8.84 8.11
CA LEU A 68 18.39 8.80 8.11
C LEU A 68 17.79 10.10 7.56
N ASN A 69 16.84 9.96 6.65
CA ASN A 69 16.06 11.09 6.15
C ASN A 69 14.90 11.43 7.11
N TYR A 70 15.21 12.20 8.16
CA TYR A 70 14.21 12.62 9.14
C TYR A 70 13.12 13.52 8.58
N GLN A 71 13.40 14.26 7.50
CA GLN A 71 12.44 15.20 6.92
C GLN A 71 11.19 14.49 6.40
N ASP A 72 11.34 13.25 5.93
CA ASP A 72 10.20 12.44 5.49
C ASP A 72 9.68 11.53 6.60
N ILE A 73 10.57 10.97 7.42
CA ILE A 73 10.22 9.98 8.44
C ILE A 73 9.43 10.62 9.59
N LEU A 74 9.89 11.75 10.13
CA LEU A 74 9.26 12.35 11.31
C LEU A 74 7.84 12.86 11.02
N PRO A 75 7.59 13.69 9.99
CA PRO A 75 6.24 14.10 9.63
C PRO A 75 5.23 12.95 9.50
N ASN A 76 5.64 11.88 8.81
CA ASN A 76 4.78 10.73 8.54
C ASN A 76 4.58 9.87 9.79
N GLY A 77 5.60 9.71 10.63
CA GLY A 77 5.49 9.00 11.90
C GLY A 77 4.52 9.67 12.86
N PHE A 78 4.62 10.98 13.02
CA PHE A 78 3.67 11.74 13.85
C PHE A 78 2.26 11.75 13.27
N ARG A 79 2.10 11.76 11.94
CA ARG A 79 0.78 11.65 11.29
C ARG A 79 0.15 10.27 11.52
N THR A 80 0.91 9.20 11.30
CA THR A 80 0.42 7.81 11.40
C THR A 80 0.02 7.43 12.82
N THR A 81 0.65 8.06 13.82
CA THR A 81 0.33 7.87 15.24
C THR A 81 -0.78 8.80 15.75
N GLY A 82 -1.37 9.64 14.89
CA GLY A 82 -2.43 10.58 15.26
C GLY A 82 -1.96 11.77 16.12
N LEU A 83 -0.65 11.99 16.24
CA LEU A 83 -0.06 13.08 17.05
C LEU A 83 0.14 14.37 16.24
N ARG A 84 0.25 14.28 14.90
CA ARG A 84 0.22 15.45 14.00
C ARG A 84 -1.20 15.62 13.48
N LEU A 85 -1.84 16.73 13.87
CA LEU A 85 -3.30 16.95 13.84
C LEU A 85 -3.96 15.89 14.74
N PHE A 86 -4.13 16.21 16.03
CA PHE A 86 -4.75 15.32 17.04
C PHE A 86 -6.10 14.78 16.53
N SER A 87 -6.05 13.65 15.82
CA SER A 87 -7.18 13.04 15.15
C SER A 87 -6.97 11.54 15.17
N THR A 88 -7.99 10.84 15.65
CA THR A 88 -8.04 9.38 15.71
C THR A 88 -8.14 8.76 14.31
N ASP A 89 -8.64 9.51 13.33
CA ASP A 89 -8.84 9.02 11.95
C ASP A 89 -7.53 8.84 11.19
N ALA A 90 -6.45 9.45 11.66
CA ALA A 90 -5.13 9.31 11.07
C ALA A 90 -4.47 7.96 11.41
N VAL A 91 -4.95 7.26 12.43
CA VAL A 91 -4.42 5.96 12.87
C VAL A 91 -5.15 4.85 12.12
N ASN A 92 -4.40 4.04 11.37
CA ASN A 92 -4.97 2.90 10.67
C ASN A 92 -5.11 1.69 11.62
N TYR A 93 -6.30 1.54 12.22
CA TYR A 93 -6.60 0.46 13.16
C TYR A 93 -6.82 -0.92 12.51
N SER A 94 -7.17 -0.97 11.21
CA SER A 94 -7.42 -2.25 10.51
C SER A 94 -6.15 -3.10 10.38
N LYS A 95 -4.97 -2.49 10.47
CA LYS A 95 -3.67 -3.20 10.56
C LYS A 95 -3.48 -3.97 11.86
N PHE A 96 -4.20 -3.61 12.92
CA PHE A 96 -3.97 -4.14 14.28
C PHE A 96 -5.10 -5.05 14.75
N PHE A 97 -6.32 -4.82 14.28
CA PHE A 97 -7.48 -5.64 14.61
C PHE A 97 -7.96 -6.39 13.37
N LYS A 98 -7.91 -7.72 13.43
CA LYS A 98 -8.62 -8.56 12.45
C LYS A 98 -10.09 -8.47 12.78
N THR A 99 -10.87 -7.80 11.95
CA THR A 99 -12.32 -7.78 12.09
C THR A 99 -12.87 -9.12 11.57
N ASP A 100 -13.48 -9.92 12.43
CA ASP A 100 -14.29 -11.09 12.04
C ASP A 100 -15.69 -10.66 11.55
N GLU A 101 -15.78 -9.60 10.74
CA GLU A 101 -17.05 -9.17 10.16
C GLU A 101 -17.18 -9.57 8.69
N PRO A 102 -18.38 -10.02 8.27
CA PRO A 102 -18.65 -10.41 6.89
C PRO A 102 -18.46 -9.20 5.97
N GLN A 103 -17.61 -9.39 4.97
CA GLN A 103 -17.21 -8.36 4.01
C GLN A 103 -18.43 -7.75 3.30
N SER A 104 -18.88 -6.58 3.76
CA SER A 104 -19.62 -5.62 2.96
C SER A 104 -18.63 -4.62 2.38
N ALA A 105 -18.61 -4.59 1.05
CA ALA A 105 -17.64 -3.89 0.22
C ALA A 105 -17.76 -2.36 0.29
N ALA A 106 -16.71 -1.71 0.81
CA ALA A 106 -16.20 -0.39 0.44
C ALA A 106 -14.85 -0.24 1.18
N GLY A 107 -13.66 -0.35 0.62
CA GLY A 107 -13.18 -0.10 -0.74
C GLY A 107 -11.79 0.51 -0.61
N GLU A 108 -10.82 -0.22 -0.02
CA GLU A 108 -9.41 0.02 -0.32
C GLU A 108 -9.18 -0.47 -1.75
N THR A 109 -9.26 0.42 -2.72
CA THR A 109 -8.78 0.14 -4.06
C THR A 109 -7.26 0.02 -3.98
N GLN A 110 -6.77 -1.18 -3.72
CA GLN A 110 -5.52 -1.60 -4.33
C GLN A 110 -5.75 -1.45 -5.83
N THR A 111 -5.19 -0.40 -6.44
CA THR A 111 -5.12 -0.29 -7.90
C THR A 111 -4.16 -1.38 -8.35
N VAL A 112 -4.65 -2.61 -8.42
CA VAL A 112 -3.97 -3.68 -9.14
C VAL A 112 -3.94 -3.19 -10.58
N ASP A 113 -2.77 -2.77 -11.04
CA ASP A 113 -2.52 -2.34 -12.41
C ASP A 113 -3.14 -3.34 -13.38
N ASP A 114 -4.15 -2.92 -14.16
CA ASP A 114 -4.89 -3.75 -15.11
C ASP A 114 -3.93 -4.45 -16.09
N SER A 115 -2.77 -3.83 -16.37
CA SER A 115 -1.69 -4.44 -17.16
C SER A 115 -1.18 -5.73 -16.53
N LYS A 116 -0.98 -5.77 -15.21
CA LYS A 116 -0.49 -6.95 -14.49
C LYS A 116 -1.53 -8.07 -14.45
N ILE A 117 -2.81 -7.73 -14.29
CA ILE A 117 -3.91 -8.73 -14.32
C ILE A 117 -3.97 -9.38 -15.70
N LYS A 118 -3.86 -8.58 -16.76
CA LYS A 118 -3.84 -9.07 -18.14
C LYS A 118 -2.65 -9.98 -18.43
N ASP A 119 -1.47 -9.66 -17.89
CA ASP A 119 -0.28 -10.51 -18.06
C ASP A 119 -0.38 -11.83 -17.31
N HIS A 120 -0.91 -11.82 -16.07
CA HIS A 120 -1.18 -13.05 -15.34
C HIS A 120 -2.24 -13.92 -16.02
N LEU A 121 -3.27 -13.31 -16.62
CA LEU A 121 -4.27 -14.05 -17.37
C LEU A 121 -3.67 -14.75 -18.59
N LYS A 122 -2.85 -14.07 -19.39
CA LYS A 122 -2.14 -14.68 -20.53
C LYS A 122 -1.24 -15.83 -20.10
N PHE A 123 -0.58 -15.71 -18.95
CA PHE A 123 0.24 -16.77 -18.40
C PHE A 123 -0.60 -18.01 -18.07
N ILE A 124 -1.76 -17.82 -17.45
CA ILE A 124 -2.69 -18.91 -17.11
C ILE A 124 -3.27 -19.54 -18.37
N GLU A 125 -3.71 -18.75 -19.35
CA GLU A 125 -4.22 -19.24 -20.64
C GLU A 125 -3.17 -20.11 -21.38
N LYS A 126 -1.89 -19.77 -21.28
CA LYS A 126 -0.79 -20.55 -21.85
C LYS A 126 -0.55 -21.90 -21.14
N MET A 127 -0.93 -22.01 -19.87
CA MET A 127 -0.79 -23.25 -19.08
C MET A 127 -2.00 -24.20 -19.25
N ILE A 128 -3.09 -23.70 -19.82
CA ILE A 128 -4.30 -24.49 -20.09
C ILE A 128 -4.16 -25.14 -21.46
N ASP A 129 -4.51 -26.43 -21.56
CA ASP A 129 -4.54 -27.13 -22.85
C ASP A 129 -5.45 -26.41 -23.84
N LYS A 130 -4.97 -26.25 -25.08
CA LYS A 130 -5.66 -25.46 -26.12
C LYS A 130 -7.12 -25.89 -26.33
N LYS A 131 -7.40 -27.20 -26.26
CA LYS A 131 -8.74 -27.77 -26.40
C LYS A 131 -9.67 -27.39 -25.23
N VAL A 132 -9.12 -27.24 -24.02
CA VAL A 132 -9.88 -26.82 -22.83
C VAL A 132 -10.13 -25.31 -22.90
N LEU A 133 -9.15 -24.54 -23.38
CA LEU A 133 -9.29 -23.10 -23.56
C LEU A 133 -10.35 -22.76 -24.64
N GLU A 134 -10.38 -23.50 -25.75
CA GLU A 134 -11.42 -23.38 -26.79
C GLU A 134 -12.83 -23.61 -26.18
N ASN A 135 -12.99 -24.66 -25.36
CA ASN A 135 -14.26 -24.89 -24.65
C ASN A 135 -14.61 -23.75 -23.67
N PHE A 136 -13.61 -23.10 -23.05
CA PHE A 136 -13.82 -21.98 -22.14
C PHE A 136 -14.28 -20.73 -22.89
N GLU A 137 -13.67 -20.44 -24.04
CA GLU A 137 -14.06 -19.32 -24.90
C GLU A 137 -15.48 -19.52 -25.48
N GLU A 138 -15.81 -20.72 -25.94
CA GLU A 138 -17.16 -21.05 -26.43
C GLU A 138 -18.25 -20.85 -25.36
N GLN A 139 -17.93 -21.15 -24.11
CA GLN A 139 -18.86 -21.05 -22.99
C GLN A 139 -18.67 -19.77 -22.16
N GLN A 140 -17.87 -18.80 -22.63
CA GLN A 140 -17.50 -17.61 -21.86
C GLN A 140 -18.70 -16.83 -21.31
N ASN A 141 -19.81 -16.79 -22.06
CA ASN A 141 -21.04 -16.09 -21.67
C ASN A 141 -22.09 -17.00 -21.01
N ALA A 142 -21.82 -18.29 -20.86
CA ALA A 142 -22.72 -19.22 -20.22
C ALA A 142 -22.79 -18.97 -18.71
N VAL A 143 -24.00 -19.12 -18.15
CA VAL A 143 -24.25 -19.02 -16.70
C VAL A 143 -23.72 -20.23 -15.95
N THR A 144 -23.68 -21.39 -16.61
CA THR A 144 -23.29 -22.67 -16.02
C THR A 144 -22.33 -23.42 -16.93
N TRP A 145 -21.24 -23.94 -16.37
CA TRP A 145 -20.28 -24.79 -17.07
C TRP A 145 -20.90 -26.15 -17.43
N THR A 146 -20.75 -26.57 -18.69
CA THR A 146 -21.30 -27.85 -19.19
C THR A 146 -20.21 -28.86 -19.62
N GLY A 147 -18.94 -28.52 -19.40
CA GLY A 147 -17.80 -29.40 -19.67
C GLY A 147 -17.43 -30.32 -18.50
N PRO A 148 -16.21 -30.90 -18.52
CA PRO A 148 -15.74 -31.80 -17.47
C PRO A 148 -15.75 -31.15 -16.09
N SER A 149 -16.18 -31.89 -15.07
CA SER A 149 -16.20 -31.40 -13.68
C SER A 149 -14.80 -30.99 -13.17
N GLU A 150 -13.75 -31.64 -13.65
CA GLU A 150 -12.35 -31.35 -13.30
C GLU A 150 -11.91 -29.93 -13.70
N ALA A 151 -12.54 -29.36 -14.74
CA ALA A 151 -12.23 -28.03 -15.25
C ALA A 151 -13.20 -26.95 -14.74
N GLN A 152 -14.19 -27.32 -13.93
CA GLN A 152 -15.27 -26.43 -13.50
C GLN A 152 -14.78 -25.23 -12.69
N ASP A 153 -13.95 -25.48 -11.67
CA ASP A 153 -13.43 -24.40 -10.81
C ASP A 153 -12.49 -23.47 -11.59
N LEU A 154 -11.69 -24.04 -12.49
CA LEU A 154 -10.77 -23.29 -13.35
C LEU A 154 -11.53 -22.41 -14.36
N PHE A 155 -12.63 -22.92 -14.92
CA PHE A 155 -13.51 -22.16 -15.81
C PHE A 155 -14.14 -20.95 -15.10
N TYR A 156 -14.73 -21.14 -13.92
CA TYR A 156 -15.34 -20.02 -13.17
C TYR A 156 -14.30 -19.00 -12.70
N PHE A 157 -13.10 -19.45 -12.34
CA PHE A 157 -11.99 -18.55 -12.03
C PHE A 157 -11.59 -17.72 -13.26
N TRP A 158 -11.35 -18.36 -14.41
CA TRP A 158 -11.00 -17.68 -15.66
C TRP A 158 -12.09 -16.70 -16.11
N GLN A 159 -13.37 -17.11 -16.07
CA GLN A 159 -14.51 -16.28 -16.44
C GLN A 159 -14.62 -15.04 -15.53
N ARG A 160 -14.35 -15.19 -14.24
CA ARG A 160 -14.36 -14.08 -13.27
C ARG A 160 -13.25 -13.07 -13.58
N VAL A 161 -12.05 -13.53 -13.90
CA VAL A 161 -10.92 -12.65 -14.24
C VAL A 161 -11.16 -11.92 -15.56
N LYS A 162 -11.72 -12.57 -16.58
CA LYS A 162 -12.13 -11.92 -17.84
C LYS A 162 -13.17 -10.82 -17.59
N LYS A 163 -14.23 -11.11 -16.83
CA LYS A 163 -15.27 -10.13 -16.48
C LYS A 163 -14.70 -8.93 -15.73
N MET A 164 -13.71 -9.12 -14.86
CA MET A 164 -13.04 -8.01 -14.18
C MET A 164 -12.31 -7.08 -15.14
N LEU A 165 -11.65 -7.61 -16.17
CA LEU A 165 -10.97 -6.83 -17.22
C LEU A 165 -11.97 -6.10 -18.15
N ASP A 166 -13.10 -6.73 -18.49
CA ASP A 166 -14.12 -6.08 -19.33
C ASP A 166 -14.80 -4.91 -18.58
N ILE A 167 -15.02 -5.05 -17.27
CA ILE A 167 -15.62 -3.99 -16.43
C ILE A 167 -14.64 -2.81 -16.23
N SER A 168 -13.34 -3.07 -16.08
CA SER A 168 -12.34 -2.00 -15.99
C SER A 168 -12.23 -1.21 -17.28
N ASP A 169 -12.23 -1.89 -18.44
CA ASP A 169 -12.20 -1.23 -19.75
C ASP A 169 -13.46 -0.37 -20.00
N HIS A 170 -14.64 -0.84 -19.58
CA HIS A 170 -15.88 -0.06 -19.64
C HIS A 170 -15.87 1.18 -18.73
N ASN A 171 -15.32 1.08 -17.52
CA ASN A 171 -15.23 2.21 -16.59
C ASN A 171 -14.23 3.29 -17.08
N LEU A 172 -13.15 2.90 -17.76
CA LEU A 172 -12.21 3.82 -18.41
C LEU A 172 -12.87 4.60 -19.56
N LEU A 173 -13.68 3.94 -20.39
CA LEU A 173 -14.43 4.58 -21.47
C LEU A 173 -15.45 5.60 -20.95
N ILE A 174 -16.23 5.25 -19.93
CA ILE A 174 -17.21 6.16 -19.31
C ILE A 174 -16.51 7.39 -18.70
N THR A 175 -15.38 7.20 -18.01
CA THR A 175 -14.61 8.29 -17.40
C THR A 175 -14.03 9.23 -18.46
N SER A 176 -13.59 8.69 -19.60
CA SER A 176 -13.10 9.48 -20.73
C SER A 176 -14.20 10.32 -21.40
N GLN A 177 -15.41 9.78 -21.53
CA GLN A 177 -16.57 10.48 -22.11
C GLN A 177 -17.05 11.62 -21.20
N ILE A 178 -17.16 11.39 -19.89
CA ILE A 178 -17.53 12.41 -18.90
C ILE A 178 -16.50 13.55 -18.87
N SER A 179 -15.21 13.24 -19.06
CA SER A 179 -14.14 14.24 -19.09
C SER A 179 -14.18 15.10 -20.36
N SER A 180 -14.62 14.55 -21.50
CA SER A 180 -14.80 15.31 -22.74
C SER A 180 -16.01 16.24 -22.70
N GLU A 181 -17.12 15.85 -22.06
CA GLU A 181 -18.33 16.67 -21.95
C GLU A 181 -18.19 17.85 -20.96
N ARG A 182 -17.34 17.72 -19.93
CA ARG A 182 -17.05 18.83 -19.01
C ARG A 182 -16.17 19.91 -19.62
N ARG A 183 -15.37 19.57 -20.64
CA ARG A 183 -14.48 20.52 -21.31
C ARG A 183 -15.23 21.42 -22.30
N SER A 184 -16.31 20.92 -22.91
CA SER A 184 -17.16 21.70 -23.82
C SER A 184 -18.12 22.65 -23.09
N THR A 185 -18.46 22.39 -21.82
CA THR A 185 -19.33 23.28 -21.02
C THR A 185 -18.56 24.43 -20.37
N GLN A 186 -17.27 24.28 -20.08
CA GLN A 186 -16.45 25.38 -19.55
C GLN A 186 -16.11 26.46 -20.61
N GLU A 187 -16.09 26.09 -21.89
CA GLU A 187 -15.76 27.02 -22.99
C GLU A 187 -16.96 27.88 -23.44
N SER A 188 -18.19 27.52 -23.02
CA SER A 188 -19.38 28.35 -23.23
C SER A 188 -19.60 29.41 -22.15
N ASP A 189 -19.13 29.19 -20.93
CA ASP A 189 -19.36 30.11 -19.80
C ASP A 189 -18.36 31.28 -19.79
N ASP A 190 -17.13 31.08 -20.26
CA ASP A 190 -16.09 32.12 -20.30
C ASP A 190 -16.32 33.17 -21.42
N LYS A 191 -17.23 32.90 -22.35
CA LYS A 191 -17.67 33.89 -23.36
C LYS A 191 -18.83 34.78 -22.91
N SER A 192 -19.46 34.51 -21.77
CA SER A 192 -20.61 35.29 -21.29
C SER A 192 -20.27 36.41 -20.29
N LEU A 193 -19.05 36.47 -19.76
CA LEU A 193 -18.65 37.49 -18.78
C LEU A 193 -17.87 38.68 -19.36
N GLY A 194 -17.66 38.70 -20.68
CA GLY A 194 -16.97 39.77 -21.39
C GLY A 194 -17.89 40.53 -22.35
N MET A 195 -18.96 41.15 -21.84
CA MET A 195 -19.70 42.21 -22.52
C MET A 195 -20.06 43.32 -21.54
#